data_AF-A0A842KL59-F1
#
_entry.id   AF-A0A842KL59-F1
#
_cell.length_a   1.000
_cell.length_b   1.000
_cell.length_c   1.000
_cell.angle_alpha   90.00
_cell.angle_beta   90.00
_cell.angle_gamma   90.00
#
_symmetry.space_group_name_H-M   'P 1'
#
loop_
_entity.id
_entity.type
_entity.pdbx_description
1 polymer ?
#
loop_
_entity_poly.entity_id
_entity_poly.type
_entity_poly.pdbx_seq_one_letter_code
_entity_poly.pdbx_strand_id
1 'polypeptide(L)'
;MEITFFHVGAIFFGSVTIYNLHSARKYGESYIPAIAGSMMFISLLLFIILPWQYGYIALIFTMIFAVVNYSKSKSINKEKMERFVKDSKVTEPLKLTDYFMGWKVLHRLNEKYGPKKASLIYSVCMWLFGVILIIVSGYLWPDIFLNVWLIGFIVTGTMVGFYWQNKKLLEDLDSHSSE
;
A
#
# COMPACT_ATOMS: atom_id res chain seq x y z
N MET A 1 20.31 11.41 -9.87
CA MET A 1 19.00 10.94 -9.36
C MET A 1 18.15 12.18 -9.17
N GLU A 2 17.10 12.37 -9.95
CA GLU A 2 16.33 13.62 -9.84
C GLU A 2 15.61 13.69 -8.50
N ILE A 3 15.88 14.79 -7.79
CA ILE A 3 15.34 15.15 -6.49
C ILE A 3 13.79 15.10 -6.46
N THR A 4 13.15 15.27 -7.62
CA THR A 4 11.70 15.29 -7.81
C THR A 4 11.00 13.99 -7.38
N PHE A 5 11.60 12.82 -7.63
CA PHE A 5 11.02 11.54 -7.19
C PHE A 5 10.92 11.46 -5.66
N PHE A 6 11.97 11.90 -4.97
CA PHE A 6 12.01 11.92 -3.51
C PHE A 6 11.00 12.92 -2.93
N HIS A 7 10.75 14.04 -3.60
CA HIS A 7 9.73 15.01 -3.19
C HIS A 7 8.32 14.41 -3.25
N VAL A 8 7.98 13.76 -4.36
CA VAL A 8 6.67 13.10 -4.52
C VAL A 8 6.50 12.00 -3.48
N GLY A 9 7.54 11.18 -3.28
CA GLY A 9 7.54 10.15 -2.24
C GLY A 9 7.37 10.75 -0.84
N ALA A 10 8.09 11.82 -0.50
CA ALA A 10 7.99 12.48 0.80
C ALA A 10 6.57 13.03 1.02
N ILE A 11 5.98 13.71 0.04
CA ILE A 11 4.60 14.21 0.13
C ILE A 11 3.61 13.05 0.36
N PHE A 12 3.78 11.95 -0.39
CA PHE A 12 2.95 10.76 -0.24
C PHE A 12 3.04 10.16 1.17
N PHE A 13 4.25 9.85 1.65
CA PHE A 13 4.43 9.24 2.97
C PHE A 13 4.06 10.20 4.11
N GLY A 14 4.27 11.50 3.95
CA GLY A 14 3.78 12.52 4.89
C GLY A 14 2.25 12.49 5.00
N SER A 15 1.55 12.44 3.87
CA SER A 15 0.09 12.36 3.83
C SER A 15 -0.45 11.07 4.46
N VAL A 16 0.16 9.92 4.13
CA VAL A 16 -0.20 8.61 4.72
C VAL A 16 0.04 8.60 6.23
N THR A 17 1.10 9.24 6.70
CA THR A 17 1.41 9.38 8.14
C THR A 17 0.32 10.17 8.86
N ILE A 18 -0.07 11.32 8.32
CA ILE A 18 -1.14 12.15 8.89
C ILE A 18 -2.45 11.36 8.94
N TYR A 19 -2.81 10.65 7.87
CA TYR A 19 -3.99 9.80 7.84
C TYR A 19 -3.94 8.71 8.91
N ASN A 20 -2.82 7.98 9.02
CA ASN A 20 -2.67 6.92 10.02
C ASN A 20 -2.67 7.46 11.45
N LEU A 21 -2.11 8.65 11.68
CA LEU A 21 -2.14 9.33 12.97
C LEU A 21 -3.56 9.76 13.34
N HIS A 22 -4.31 10.31 12.39
CA HIS A 22 -5.71 10.66 12.57
C HIS A 22 -6.56 9.41 12.87
N SER A 23 -6.35 8.33 12.12
CA SER A 23 -7.01 7.03 12.33
C SER A 23 -6.72 6.50 13.73
N ALA A 24 -5.45 6.45 14.14
CA ALA A 24 -5.05 5.99 15.48
C ALA A 24 -5.73 6.78 16.60
N ARG A 25 -5.80 8.10 16.48
CA ARG A 25 -6.46 8.96 17.47
C ARG A 25 -7.97 8.76 17.50
N LYS A 26 -8.62 8.73 16.33
CA LYS A 26 -10.08 8.66 16.22
C LYS A 26 -10.62 7.28 16.61
N TYR A 27 -9.87 6.23 16.32
CA TYR A 27 -10.33 4.85 16.37
C TYR A 27 -9.62 3.99 17.43
N GLY A 28 -8.70 4.56 18.22
CA GLY A 28 -7.94 3.86 19.26
C GLY A 28 -6.95 2.84 18.71
N GLU A 29 -6.57 2.96 17.43
CA GLU A 29 -5.69 2.01 16.77
C GLU A 29 -4.23 2.24 17.15
N SER A 30 -3.40 1.22 16.95
CA SER A 30 -1.97 1.33 17.19
C SER A 30 -1.30 2.35 16.25
N TYR A 31 -0.34 3.10 16.79
CA TYR A 31 0.45 4.09 16.05
C TYR A 31 1.54 3.47 15.15
N ILE A 32 1.71 2.14 15.15
CA ILE A 32 2.76 1.46 14.35
C ILE A 32 2.76 1.88 12.87
N PRO A 33 1.62 1.92 12.14
CA PRO A 33 1.59 2.36 10.75
C PRO A 33 1.98 3.83 10.57
N ALA A 34 1.65 4.70 11.54
CA ALA A 34 2.05 6.10 11.52
C ALA A 34 3.56 6.25 11.77
N ILE A 35 4.14 5.47 12.68
CA ILE A 35 5.59 5.45 12.94
C ILE A 35 6.34 4.99 11.69
N ALA A 36 5.90 3.89 11.05
CA ALA A 36 6.51 3.41 9.81
C ALA A 36 6.42 4.45 8.68
N GLY A 37 5.27 5.13 8.54
CA GLY A 37 5.09 6.24 7.61
C GLY A 37 6.05 7.40 7.88
N SER A 38 6.18 7.83 9.14
CA SER A 38 7.11 8.87 9.56
C SER A 38 8.56 8.51 9.26
N MET A 39 8.96 7.26 9.51
CA MET A 39 10.31 6.78 9.23
C MET A 39 10.61 6.82 7.72
N MET A 40 9.68 6.39 6.87
CA MET A 40 9.84 6.52 5.41
C MET A 40 9.89 7.99 4.97
N PHE A 41 9.03 8.85 5.53
CA PHE A 41 9.05 10.28 5.25
C PHE A 41 10.42 10.90 5.57
N ILE A 42 10.95 10.62 6.76
CA ILE A 42 12.27 11.11 7.19
C ILE A 42 13.37 10.56 6.29
N SER A 43 13.34 9.27 5.94
CA SER A 43 14.33 8.68 5.02
C SER A 43 14.37 9.41 3.67
N LEU A 44 13.21 9.74 3.11
CA LEU A 44 13.11 10.47 1.84
C LEU A 44 13.54 11.94 1.97
N LEU A 45 13.22 12.60 3.08
CA LEU A 45 13.76 13.95 3.36
C LEU A 45 15.29 13.95 3.47
N LEU A 46 15.88 12.92 4.08
CA LEU A 46 17.33 12.80 4.18
C LEU A 46 17.99 12.62 2.81
N PHE A 47 17.34 11.91 1.87
CA PHE A 47 17.82 11.84 0.48
C PHE A 47 17.79 13.19 -0.26
N ILE A 48 16.91 14.11 0.16
CA ILE A 48 16.79 15.45 -0.44
C ILE A 48 17.82 16.42 0.13
N ILE A 49 17.99 16.40 1.46
CA ILE A 49 18.73 17.45 2.20
C ILE A 49 20.20 17.08 2.39
N LEU A 50 20.50 15.79 2.56
CA LEU A 50 21.83 15.29 2.91
C LEU A 50 22.40 14.39 1.81
N PRO A 51 23.70 14.06 1.87
CA PRO A 51 24.29 13.03 1.03
C PRO A 51 23.50 11.70 1.11
N TRP A 52 23.40 11.01 -0.03
CA TRP A 52 22.54 9.85 -0.22
C TRP A 52 22.75 8.71 0.79
N GLN A 53 23.93 8.62 1.40
CA GLN A 53 24.27 7.60 2.40
C GLN A 53 23.35 7.70 3.64
N TYR A 54 23.00 8.90 4.06
CA TYR A 54 22.15 9.11 5.24
C TYR A 54 20.72 8.64 5.00
N GLY A 55 20.16 8.96 3.83
CA GLY A 55 18.85 8.45 3.40
C GLY A 55 18.82 6.93 3.35
N TYR A 56 19.89 6.31 2.81
CA TYR A 56 20.00 4.86 2.69
C TYR A 56 20.06 4.15 4.05
N ILE A 57 20.86 4.65 4.99
CA ILE A 57 20.93 4.11 6.36
C ILE A 57 19.55 4.21 7.05
N ALA A 58 18.87 5.36 6.94
CA ALA A 58 17.52 5.53 7.48
C ALA A 58 16.51 4.56 6.86
N LEU A 59 16.65 4.27 5.56
CA LEU A 59 15.80 3.32 4.84
C LEU A 59 16.00 1.89 5.36
N ILE A 60 17.24 1.48 5.63
CA ILE A 60 17.55 0.17 6.24
C ILE A 60 16.88 0.05 7.62
N PHE A 61 17.01 1.06 8.48
CA PHE A 61 16.35 1.05 9.78
C PHE A 61 14.83 0.97 9.66
N THR A 62 14.27 1.66 8.68
CA THR A 62 12.83 1.61 8.38
C THR A 62 12.40 0.20 7.94
N MET A 63 13.19 -0.45 7.09
CA MET A 63 12.95 -1.82 6.65
C MET A 63 13.01 -2.82 7.83
N ILE A 64 14.03 -2.72 8.68
CA ILE A 64 14.15 -3.56 9.88
C ILE A 64 12.94 -3.37 10.79
N PHE A 65 12.55 -2.11 11.06
CA PHE A 65 11.37 -1.80 11.86
C PHE A 65 10.09 -2.41 11.27
N ALA A 66 9.90 -2.31 9.96
CA ALA A 66 8.75 -2.87 9.26
C ALA A 66 8.70 -4.40 9.36
N VAL A 67 9.84 -5.07 9.21
CA VAL A 67 9.94 -6.55 9.32
C VAL A 67 9.63 -7.00 10.75
N VAL A 68 10.24 -6.36 11.76
CA VAL A 68 10.02 -6.71 13.18
C VAL A 68 8.56 -6.52 13.59
N ASN A 69 7.91 -5.48 13.08
CA ASN A 69 6.52 -5.16 13.41
C ASN A 69 5.50 -5.71 12.39
N TYR A 70 5.92 -6.56 11.46
CA TYR A 70 5.07 -7.07 10.39
C TYR A 70 3.82 -7.78 10.92
N SER A 71 3.96 -8.63 11.94
CA SER A 71 2.84 -9.38 12.53
C SER A 71 1.78 -8.45 13.13
N LYS A 72 2.20 -7.44 13.89
CA LYS A 72 1.33 -6.42 14.49
C LYS A 72 0.71 -5.53 13.42
N SER A 73 1.49 -5.09 12.43
CA SER A 73 0.99 -4.28 11.33
C SER A 73 -0.09 -5.02 10.53
N LYS A 74 0.11 -6.32 10.29
CA LYS A 74 -0.87 -7.17 9.62
C LYS A 74 -2.18 -7.27 10.40
N SER A 75 -2.14 -7.48 11.72
CA SER A 75 -3.37 -7.57 12.53
C SER A 75 -4.13 -6.24 12.54
N ILE A 76 -3.43 -5.11 12.70
CA ILE A 76 -4.03 -3.77 12.67
C ILE A 76 -4.70 -3.51 11.32
N ASN A 77 -4.06 -3.85 10.21
CA ASN A 77 -4.64 -3.68 8.88
C ASN A 77 -5.85 -4.61 8.66
N LYS A 78 -5.83 -5.84 9.21
CA LYS A 78 -6.99 -6.74 9.19
C LYS A 78 -8.17 -6.11 9.94
N GLU A 79 -7.97 -5.62 11.16
CA GLU A 79 -9.01 -4.95 11.96
C GLU A 79 -9.58 -3.70 11.28
N LYS A 80 -8.71 -2.87 10.68
CA LYS A 80 -9.15 -1.72 9.88
C LYS A 80 -10.04 -2.19 8.74
N MET A 81 -9.62 -3.20 8.02
CA MET A 81 -10.36 -3.69 6.86
C MET A 81 -11.70 -4.31 7.26
N GLU A 82 -11.75 -5.13 8.31
CA GLU A 82 -12.98 -5.68 8.87
C GLU A 82 -13.98 -4.59 9.25
N ARG A 83 -13.49 -3.51 9.87
CA ARG A 83 -14.32 -2.36 10.22
C ARG A 83 -14.84 -1.64 8.99
N PHE A 84 -13.98 -1.37 8.01
CA PHE A 84 -14.38 -0.77 6.74
C PHE A 84 -15.41 -1.61 5.99
N VAL A 85 -15.27 -2.94 6.04
CA VAL A 85 -16.23 -3.88 5.48
C VAL A 85 -17.58 -3.80 6.21
N LYS A 86 -17.58 -3.87 7.54
CA LYS A 86 -18.79 -3.77 8.38
C LYS A 86 -19.51 -2.44 8.21
N ASP A 87 -18.77 -1.34 8.13
CA ASP A 87 -19.31 0.00 7.96
C ASP A 87 -19.79 0.25 6.52
N SER A 88 -19.33 -0.54 5.55
CA SER A 88 -19.71 -0.37 4.14
C SER A 88 -21.07 -1.01 3.85
N LYS A 89 -22.10 -0.19 3.64
CA LYS A 89 -23.34 -0.68 3.03
C LYS A 89 -23.06 -1.04 1.56
N VAL A 90 -23.42 -2.27 1.17
CA VAL A 90 -23.23 -2.81 -0.20
C VAL A 90 -23.87 -1.89 -1.26
N THR A 91 -24.92 -1.17 -0.90
CA THR A 91 -25.70 -0.29 -1.77
C THR A 91 -25.15 1.14 -1.95
N GLU A 92 -24.13 1.55 -1.19
CA GLU A 92 -23.60 2.91 -1.35
C GLU A 92 -22.83 3.09 -2.68
N PRO A 93 -22.89 4.26 -3.33
CA PRO A 93 -22.02 4.53 -4.47
C PRO A 93 -20.54 4.52 -4.04
N LEU A 94 -19.67 3.91 -4.86
CA LEU A 94 -18.22 3.94 -4.64
C LEU A 94 -17.72 5.37 -4.87
N LYS A 95 -17.06 5.96 -3.88
CA LYS A 95 -16.37 7.24 -4.04
C LYS A 95 -15.00 7.02 -4.69
N LEU A 96 -14.46 8.04 -5.36
CA LEU A 96 -13.09 8.00 -5.93
C LEU A 96 -12.03 7.60 -4.89
N THR A 97 -12.20 8.02 -3.63
CA THR A 97 -11.35 7.64 -2.50
C THR A 97 -11.40 6.15 -2.18
N ASP A 98 -12.53 5.49 -2.44
CA ASP A 98 -12.73 4.06 -2.18
C ASP A 98 -11.99 3.20 -3.20
N TYR A 99 -11.79 3.71 -4.43
CA TYR A 99 -10.93 3.08 -5.43
C TYR A 99 -9.45 3.16 -5.05
N PHE A 100 -9.02 4.26 -4.42
CA PHE A 100 -7.64 4.42 -3.95
C PHE A 100 -7.32 3.55 -2.72
N MET A 101 -8.26 3.41 -1.78
CA MET A 101 -8.08 2.51 -0.64
C MET A 101 -8.31 1.04 -1.01
N GLY A 102 -9.11 0.77 -2.05
CA GLY A 102 -9.23 -0.56 -2.64
C GLY A 102 -10.10 -1.55 -1.89
N TRP A 103 -10.23 -1.41 -0.57
CA TRP A 103 -10.89 -2.38 0.29
C TRP A 103 -12.39 -2.54 0.02
N LYS A 104 -13.11 -1.44 -0.26
CA LYS A 104 -14.55 -1.48 -0.58
C LYS A 104 -14.81 -2.15 -1.93
N VAL A 105 -13.91 -1.93 -2.89
CA VAL A 105 -13.94 -2.59 -4.20
C VAL A 105 -13.65 -4.09 -4.04
N LEU A 106 -12.61 -4.43 -3.27
CA LEU A 106 -12.22 -5.81 -3.00
C LEU A 106 -13.34 -6.58 -2.28
N HIS A 107 -14.00 -5.98 -1.29
CA HIS A 107 -15.12 -6.58 -0.58
C HIS A 107 -16.32 -6.86 -1.50
N ARG A 108 -16.73 -5.90 -2.32
CA ARG A 108 -17.84 -6.11 -3.28
C ARG A 108 -17.53 -7.16 -4.34
N LEU A 109 -16.27 -7.20 -4.79
CA LEU A 109 -15.82 -8.27 -5.69
C LEU A 109 -15.86 -9.62 -4.99
N ASN A 110 -15.53 -9.68 -3.69
CA ASN A 110 -15.60 -10.90 -2.90
C ASN A 110 -17.03 -11.43 -2.80
N GLU A 111 -18.00 -10.59 -2.41
CA GLU A 111 -19.41 -10.99 -2.33
C GLU A 111 -19.95 -11.52 -3.66
N LYS A 112 -19.51 -10.95 -4.79
CA LYS A 112 -20.04 -11.30 -6.12
C LYS A 112 -19.36 -12.50 -6.77
N TYR A 113 -18.05 -12.67 -6.58
CA TYR A 113 -17.24 -13.64 -7.33
C TYR A 113 -16.44 -14.61 -6.45
N GLY A 114 -16.43 -14.40 -5.13
CA GLY A 114 -15.65 -15.15 -4.15
C GLY A 114 -14.17 -14.73 -4.07
N PRO A 115 -13.45 -15.20 -3.04
CA PRO A 115 -12.16 -14.65 -2.62
C PRO A 115 -11.06 -14.81 -3.65
N LYS A 116 -11.03 -15.94 -4.36
CA LYS A 116 -10.04 -16.22 -5.41
C LYS A 116 -10.21 -15.31 -6.63
N LYS A 117 -11.45 -15.09 -7.08
CA LYS A 117 -11.71 -14.27 -8.29
C LYS A 117 -11.59 -12.79 -7.98
N ALA A 118 -12.06 -12.37 -6.80
CA ALA A 118 -11.95 -11.00 -6.34
C ALA A 118 -10.50 -10.52 -6.22
N SER A 119 -9.65 -11.31 -5.57
CA SER A 119 -8.23 -10.96 -5.43
C SER A 119 -7.51 -10.97 -6.77
N LEU A 120 -7.86 -11.88 -7.69
CA LEU A 120 -7.27 -11.92 -9.03
C LEU A 120 -7.64 -10.70 -9.86
N ILE A 121 -8.93 -10.34 -9.93
CA ILE A 121 -9.40 -9.15 -10.66
C ILE A 121 -8.72 -7.90 -10.11
N TYR A 122 -8.71 -7.75 -8.78
CA TYR A 122 -8.13 -6.59 -8.13
C TYR A 122 -6.61 -6.49 -8.39
N SER A 123 -5.87 -7.60 -8.25
CA SER A 123 -4.44 -7.63 -8.53
C SER A 123 -4.11 -7.37 -10.00
N VAL A 124 -4.91 -7.86 -10.96
CA VAL A 124 -4.70 -7.58 -12.39
C VAL A 124 -4.94 -6.11 -12.71
N CYS A 125 -6.00 -5.51 -12.16
CA CYS A 125 -6.25 -4.07 -12.32
C CYS A 125 -5.11 -3.23 -11.76
N MET A 126 -4.59 -3.55 -10.57
CA MET A 126 -3.45 -2.86 -9.97
C MET A 126 -2.15 -3.08 -10.75
N TRP A 127 -1.96 -4.28 -11.30
CA TRP A 127 -0.81 -4.58 -12.16
C TRP A 127 -0.84 -3.75 -13.45
N LEU A 128 -1.98 -3.69 -14.14
CA LEU A 128 -2.16 -2.84 -15.33
C LEU A 128 -1.91 -1.37 -15.03
N PHE A 129 -2.41 -0.88 -13.89
CA PHE A 129 -2.15 0.47 -13.45
C PHE A 129 -0.65 0.72 -13.19
N GLY A 130 0.04 -0.23 -12.56
CA GLY A 130 1.49 -0.18 -12.36
C GLY A 130 2.27 -0.16 -13.69
N VAL A 131 1.87 -0.97 -14.67
CA VAL A 131 2.48 -0.99 -16.01
C VAL A 131 2.30 0.35 -16.72
N ILE A 132 1.09 0.94 -16.68
CA ILE A 132 0.83 2.27 -17.24
C ILE A 132 1.72 3.32 -16.58
N LEU A 133 1.86 3.29 -15.24
CA LEU A 133 2.75 4.20 -14.52
C LEU A 133 4.21 4.06 -14.95
N ILE A 134 4.70 2.83 -15.16
CA ILE A 134 6.06 2.60 -15.66
C ILE A 134 6.23 3.24 -17.04
N ILE A 135 5.27 3.04 -17.96
CA ILE A 135 5.33 3.61 -19.32
C ILE A 135 5.35 5.14 -19.27
N VAL A 136 4.44 5.75 -18.51
CA VAL A 136 4.37 7.21 -18.35
C VAL A 136 5.66 7.75 -17.73
N SER A 137 6.17 7.07 -16.70
CA SER A 137 7.40 7.51 -16.01
C SER A 137 8.64 7.32 -16.88
N GLY A 138 8.69 6.27 -17.69
CA GLY A 138 9.77 6.05 -18.66
C GLY A 138 9.76 7.07 -19.80
N TYR A 139 8.58 7.58 -20.18
CA TYR A 139 8.48 8.67 -21.15
C TYR A 139 8.90 10.02 -20.56
N LEU A 140 8.51 10.31 -19.31
CA LEU A 140 8.83 11.58 -18.64
C LEU A 140 10.27 11.64 -18.12
N TRP A 141 10.86 10.51 -17.72
CA TRP A 141 12.21 10.42 -17.15
C TRP A 141 13.00 9.24 -17.71
N PRO A 142 13.39 9.29 -18.99
CA PRO A 142 14.07 8.18 -19.66
C PRO A 142 15.38 7.75 -18.99
N ASP A 143 16.11 8.68 -18.37
CA ASP A 143 17.42 8.43 -17.74
C ASP A 143 17.34 7.59 -16.45
N ILE A 144 16.20 7.62 -15.75
CA ILE A 144 16.01 6.91 -14.47
C ILE A 144 15.60 5.46 -14.70
N PHE A 145 14.92 5.18 -15.81
CA PHE A 145 14.32 3.90 -16.12
C PHE A 145 15.16 3.04 -17.06
N LEU A 146 16.49 3.19 -17.05
CA LEU A 146 17.43 2.39 -17.87
C LEU A 146 17.30 0.86 -17.67
N ASN A 147 16.63 0.41 -16.61
CA ASN A 147 16.39 -1.00 -16.31
C ASN A 147 14.89 -1.34 -16.15
N VAL A 148 14.07 -0.93 -17.13
CA VAL A 148 12.61 -1.19 -17.18
C VAL A 148 12.27 -2.66 -16.90
N TRP A 149 13.11 -3.59 -17.35
CA TRP A 149 12.94 -5.02 -17.11
C TRP A 149 12.98 -5.39 -15.62
N LEU A 150 13.95 -4.86 -14.87
CA LEU A 150 14.05 -5.10 -13.43
C LEU A 150 12.84 -4.50 -12.69
N ILE A 151 12.41 -3.31 -13.09
CA ILE A 151 11.25 -2.63 -12.50
C ILE A 151 9.96 -3.40 -12.79
N GLY A 152 9.79 -3.90 -14.02
CA GLY A 152 8.69 -4.78 -14.39
C GLY A 152 8.69 -6.08 -13.60
N PHE A 153 9.86 -6.65 -13.33
CA PHE A 153 10.00 -7.85 -12.49
C PHE A 153 9.61 -7.58 -11.03
N ILE A 154 10.05 -6.45 -10.46
CA ILE A 154 9.68 -6.02 -9.11
C ILE A 154 8.17 -5.78 -9.01
N VAL A 155 7.58 -5.06 -9.97
CA VAL A 155 6.12 -4.81 -9.99
C VAL A 155 5.35 -6.11 -10.10
N THR A 156 5.76 -7.02 -10.97
CA THR A 156 5.11 -8.32 -11.13
C THR A 156 5.21 -9.17 -9.86
N GLY A 157 6.41 -9.27 -9.26
CA GLY A 157 6.61 -9.98 -7.99
C GLY A 157 5.79 -9.37 -6.85
N THR A 158 5.73 -8.04 -6.77
CA THR A 158 4.90 -7.32 -5.78
C THR A 158 3.42 -7.65 -5.97
N MET A 159 2.93 -7.72 -7.21
CA MET A 159 1.52 -8.02 -7.50
C MET A 159 1.16 -9.48 -7.22
N VAL A 160 2.07 -10.43 -7.43
CA VAL A 160 1.89 -11.83 -7.02
C VAL A 160 1.78 -11.92 -5.50
N GLY A 161 2.68 -11.24 -4.77
CA GLY A 161 2.60 -11.15 -3.31
C GLY A 161 1.28 -10.53 -2.84
N PHE A 162 0.84 -9.47 -3.51
CA PHE A 162 -0.42 -8.79 -3.21
C PHE A 162 -1.65 -9.66 -3.47
N TYR A 163 -1.65 -10.45 -4.56
CA TYR A 163 -2.68 -11.46 -4.82
C TYR A 163 -2.77 -12.49 -3.69
N TRP A 164 -1.64 -13.06 -3.28
CA TRP A 164 -1.61 -14.05 -2.19
C TRP A 164 -2.09 -13.46 -0.86
N GLN A 165 -1.66 -12.23 -0.54
CA GLN A 165 -2.08 -11.54 0.68
C GLN A 165 -3.59 -11.28 0.67
N ASN A 166 -4.14 -10.69 -0.40
CA ASN A 166 -5.57 -10.39 -0.50
C ASN A 166 -6.42 -11.65 -0.52
N LYS A 167 -5.99 -12.69 -1.24
CA LYS A 167 -6.70 -13.98 -1.25
C LYS A 167 -6.79 -14.56 0.16
N LYS A 168 -5.66 -14.69 0.86
CA LYS A 168 -5.62 -15.26 2.21
C LYS A 168 -6.44 -14.42 3.20
N LEU A 169 -6.44 -13.10 3.02
CA LEU A 169 -7.18 -12.16 3.83
C LEU A 169 -8.70 -12.30 3.64
N LEU A 170 -9.17 -12.47 2.40
CA LEU A 170 -10.60 -12.68 2.11
C LEU A 170 -11.08 -14.06 2.57
N GLU A 171 -10.27 -15.11 2.39
CA GLU A 171 -10.59 -16.46 2.89
C GLU A 171 -10.77 -16.48 4.42
N ASP A 172 -9.98 -15.68 5.15
CA ASP A 172 -10.03 -15.54 6.61
C ASP A 172 -11.23 -14.69 7.09
N LEU A 173 -11.73 -13.79 6.24
CA LEU A 173 -12.95 -13.02 6.50
C LEU A 173 -14.21 -13.87 6.32
N ASP A 174 -14.29 -14.62 5.21
CA ASP A 174 -15.44 -15.47 4.91
C ASP A 174 -15.61 -16.59 5.96
N SER A 175 -14.50 -17.12 6.50
CA SER A 175 -14.56 -18.11 7.59
C SER A 175 -15.14 -17.56 8.88
N HIS A 176 -14.94 -16.28 9.18
CA HIS A 176 -15.48 -15.65 10.40
C HIS A 176 -16.92 -15.13 10.25
N SER A 177 -17.42 -14.93 9.03
CA SER A 177 -18.84 -14.58 8.80
C SER A 177 -19.77 -15.80 8.76
N SER A 178 -19.21 -17.01 8.77
CA SER A 178 -19.94 -18.28 8.67
C SER A 178 -20.23 -18.93 10.03
N GLU A 179 -19.74 -18.34 11.13
CA GLU A 179 -20.03 -18.68 12.53
C GLU A 179 -21.03 -17.68 13.14
#